data_AF-A0AAJ7NAX1-F1
#
_entry.id   AF-A0AAJ7NAX1-F1
#
_cell.length_a   1.000
_cell.length_b   1.000
_cell.length_c   1.000
_cell.angle_alpha   90.00
_cell.angle_beta   90.00
_cell.angle_gamma   90.00
#
_symmetry.space_group_name_H-M   'P 1'
#
loop_
_entity.id
_entity.type
_entity.pdbx_description
1 polymer ?
#
loop_
_entity_poly.entity_id
_entity_poly.type
_entity_poly.pdbx_seq_one_letter_code
_entity_poly.pdbx_strand_id
1 'polypeptide(L)'
;MYGVTESEKFHALPPIALLHGMLDDQRDEVLREHAKATHELDPELILSKILEQYGDFSAGYTGEYILKNRDLVLDALSDAGTVAPLILTADLHSRANPKSYMYVFSHPKATQDYSGVSTFFLDSNPSEIMMKILGSYRILARLPDFK
;
A
#
# COMPACT_ATOMS: atom_id res chain seq x y z
N MET A 1 -17.09 -2.35 -11.24
CA MET A 1 -16.14 -3.23 -10.54
C MET A 1 -14.92 -2.39 -10.25
N TYR A 2 -14.37 -2.53 -9.05
CA TYR A 2 -13.26 -1.76 -8.52
C TYR A 2 -12.23 -2.72 -7.93
N GLY A 3 -10.96 -2.33 -7.90
CA GLY A 3 -10.00 -3.11 -7.15
C GLY A 3 -8.68 -2.41 -6.94
N VAL A 4 -7.93 -2.97 -6.00
CA VAL A 4 -6.62 -2.51 -5.55
C VAL A 4 -5.67 -3.69 -5.43
N THR A 5 -4.39 -3.38 -5.33
CA THR A 5 -3.28 -4.23 -4.94
C THR A 5 -2.93 -3.99 -3.48
N GLU A 6 -2.05 -4.82 -2.94
CA GLU A 6 -1.52 -4.66 -1.58
C GLU A 6 -0.63 -3.42 -1.44
N SER A 7 0.11 -3.04 -2.49
CA SER A 7 0.96 -1.84 -2.48
C SER A 7 0.78 -1.00 -3.75
N GLU A 8 -0.14 -0.04 -3.70
CA GLU A 8 -0.49 0.84 -4.82
C GLU A 8 0.63 1.85 -5.18
N LYS A 9 1.37 2.32 -4.17
CA LYS A 9 2.42 3.34 -4.32
C LYS A 9 3.83 2.77 -4.24
N PHE A 10 4.01 1.51 -4.61
CA PHE A 10 5.33 0.87 -4.71
C PHE A 10 6.40 1.73 -5.42
N HIS A 11 6.03 2.38 -6.53
CA HIS A 11 6.95 3.22 -7.32
C HIS A 11 7.28 4.58 -6.69
N ALA A 12 6.67 4.93 -5.55
CA ALA A 12 6.96 6.18 -4.85
C ALA A 12 8.31 6.15 -4.13
N LEU A 13 8.87 4.95 -3.88
CA LEU A 13 10.14 4.79 -3.20
C LEU A 13 11.25 4.33 -4.17
N PRO A 14 12.51 4.76 -3.95
CA PRO A 14 13.64 4.30 -4.74
C PRO A 14 13.93 2.82 -4.47
N PRO A 15 14.51 2.07 -5.45
CA PRO A 15 14.79 0.64 -5.30
C PRO A 15 15.61 0.26 -4.06
N ILE A 16 16.52 1.14 -3.64
CA ILE A 16 17.34 0.92 -2.45
C ILE A 16 16.51 0.91 -1.16
N ALA A 17 15.54 1.82 -1.04
CA ALA A 17 14.63 1.89 0.11
C ALA A 17 13.67 0.71 0.10
N LEU A 18 13.23 0.30 -1.10
CA LEU A 18 12.42 -0.89 -1.29
C LEU A 18 13.14 -2.17 -0.82
N LEU A 19 14.43 -2.31 -1.10
CA LEU A 19 15.21 -3.50 -0.75
C LEU A 19 15.69 -3.52 0.70
N HIS A 20 16.15 -2.39 1.22
CA HIS A 20 16.82 -2.31 2.52
C HIS A 20 16.02 -1.62 3.63
N GLY A 21 14.85 -1.08 3.30
CA GLY A 21 14.06 -0.28 4.24
C GLY A 21 14.52 1.18 4.28
N MET A 22 14.01 1.93 5.25
CA MET A 22 14.29 3.35 5.41
C MET A 22 14.47 3.76 6.88
N LEU A 23 15.34 4.72 7.12
CA LEU A 23 15.53 5.35 8.41
C LEU A 23 14.38 6.32 8.75
N ASP A 24 14.26 6.73 10.00
CA ASP A 24 13.18 7.63 10.46
C ASP A 24 13.23 9.00 9.78
N ASP A 25 14.42 9.56 9.60
CA ASP A 25 14.61 10.84 8.92
C ASP A 25 14.17 10.76 7.45
N GLN A 26 14.50 9.66 6.78
CA GLN A 26 14.06 9.38 5.41
C GLN A 26 12.55 9.19 5.34
N ARG A 27 11.95 8.47 6.29
CA ARG A 27 10.51 8.25 6.41
C ARG A 27 9.78 9.58 6.55
N ASP A 28 10.19 10.37 7.53
CA ASP A 28 9.56 11.64 7.87
C ASP A 28 9.68 12.63 6.72
N GLU A 29 10.80 12.66 6.00
CA GLU A 29 10.96 13.54 4.85
C GLU A 29 10.02 13.16 3.70
N VAL A 30 9.91 11.87 3.34
CA VAL A 30 8.99 11.44 2.28
C VAL A 30 7.54 11.77 2.64
N LEU A 31 7.13 11.54 3.89
CA LEU A 31 5.77 11.86 4.35
C LEU A 31 5.52 13.37 4.38
N ARG A 32 6.50 14.16 4.77
CA ARG A 32 6.43 15.63 4.79
C ARG A 32 6.33 16.20 3.38
N GLU A 33 7.14 15.71 2.44
CA GLU A 33 7.06 16.09 1.03
C GLU A 33 5.69 15.74 0.44
N HIS A 34 5.17 14.55 0.74
CA HIS A 34 3.83 14.17 0.32
C HIS A 34 2.75 15.08 0.90
N ALA A 35 2.81 15.37 2.21
CA ALA A 35 1.87 16.27 2.89
C ALA A 35 1.87 17.67 2.26
N LYS A 36 3.06 18.25 2.01
CA LYS A 36 3.22 19.55 1.32
C LYS A 36 2.62 19.53 -0.08
N ALA A 37 2.74 18.41 -0.80
CA ALA A 37 2.26 18.30 -2.18
C ALA A 37 0.73 18.13 -2.28
N THR A 38 0.09 17.63 -1.21
CA THR A 38 -1.32 17.20 -1.26
C THR A 38 -2.26 18.01 -0.37
N HIS A 39 -1.74 18.72 0.62
CA HIS A 39 -2.53 19.44 1.61
C HIS A 39 -2.01 20.87 1.83
N GLU A 40 -2.91 21.78 2.21
CA GLU A 40 -2.59 23.16 2.58
C GLU A 40 -2.26 23.33 4.09
N LEU A 41 -2.48 22.28 4.89
CA LEU A 41 -2.23 22.27 6.34
C LEU A 41 -0.74 22.14 6.65
N ASP A 42 -0.38 22.45 7.89
CA ASP A 42 0.99 22.28 8.39
C ASP A 42 1.48 20.83 8.20
N PRO A 43 2.55 20.59 7.43
CA PRO A 43 3.09 19.26 7.18
C PRO A 43 3.49 18.50 8.45
N GLU A 44 3.92 19.19 9.51
CA GLU A 44 4.29 18.54 10.77
C GLU A 44 3.06 17.98 11.50
N LEU A 45 1.94 18.71 11.44
CA LEU A 45 0.68 18.23 12.01
C LEU A 45 0.21 16.97 11.26
N ILE A 46 0.26 16.98 9.92
CA ILE A 46 -0.11 15.81 9.12
C ILE A 46 0.81 14.63 9.42
N LEU A 47 2.13 14.86 9.45
CA LEU A 47 3.11 13.84 9.78
C LEU A 47 2.79 13.20 11.14
N SER A 48 2.51 14.00 12.16
CA SER A 48 2.17 13.49 13.49
C SER A 48 0.95 12.56 13.46
N LYS A 49 -0.05 12.86 12.63
CA LYS A 49 -1.26 12.05 12.47
C LYS A 49 -1.03 10.78 11.67
N ILE A 50 -0.17 10.82 10.66
CA ILE A 50 0.23 9.63 9.93
C ILE A 50 0.98 8.67 10.87
N LEU A 51 1.93 9.18 11.65
CA LEU A 51 2.70 8.36 12.60
C LEU A 51 1.82 7.81 13.73
N GLU A 52 0.82 8.56 14.19
CA GLU A 52 -0.17 8.05 15.15
C GLU A 52 -1.00 6.90 14.56
N GLN A 53 -1.40 7.01 13.30
CA GLN A 53 -2.29 6.04 12.65
C GLN A 53 -1.57 4.76 12.16
N TYR A 54 -0.34 4.90 11.66
CA TYR A 54 0.40 3.80 11.03
C TYR A 54 1.64 3.35 11.83
N GLY A 55 2.05 4.10 12.86
CA GLY A 55 3.28 3.87 13.63
C GLY A 55 3.16 2.90 14.80
N ASP A 56 2.27 1.90 14.75
CA ASP A 56 2.17 0.90 15.82
C ASP A 56 3.36 -0.09 15.75
N PHE A 57 4.46 0.29 16.38
CA PHE A 57 5.62 -0.56 16.56
C PHE A 57 5.50 -1.32 17.89
N SER A 58 4.85 -2.48 17.87
CA SER A 58 4.98 -3.42 18.99
C SER A 58 6.47 -3.71 19.24
N ALA A 59 6.92 -3.49 20.49
CA ALA A 59 8.33 -3.46 20.84
C ALA A 59 8.97 -4.85 20.66
N GLY A 60 9.75 -5.01 19.60
CA GLY A 60 10.55 -6.21 19.35
C GLY A 60 11.33 -6.09 18.06
N TYR A 61 12.67 -6.09 18.18
CA TYR A 61 13.69 -6.10 17.12
C TYR A 61 13.91 -4.79 16.32
N THR A 62 15.11 -4.24 16.49
CA THR A 62 15.61 -3.03 15.79
C THR A 62 15.84 -3.23 14.29
N GLY A 63 16.12 -4.46 13.84
CA GLY A 63 16.30 -4.78 12.42
C GLY A 63 15.01 -4.74 11.60
N GLU A 64 13.87 -5.00 12.23
CA GLU A 64 12.56 -4.88 11.56
C GLU A 64 12.13 -3.43 11.38
N TYR A 65 12.71 -2.51 12.15
CA TYR A 65 12.23 -1.13 12.22
C TYR A 65 12.40 -0.37 10.89
N ILE A 66 13.54 -0.57 10.21
CA ILE A 66 13.79 0.07 8.90
C ILE A 66 12.86 -0.44 7.81
N LEU A 67 12.51 -1.73 7.82
CA LEU A 67 11.55 -2.31 6.88
C LEU A 67 10.13 -1.86 7.21
N LYS A 68 9.77 -1.82 8.50
CA LYS A 68 8.47 -1.30 8.95
C LYS A 68 8.28 0.16 8.59
N ASN A 69 9.32 0.99 8.65
CA ASN A 69 9.24 2.37 8.18
C ASN A 69 8.92 2.45 6.69
N ARG A 70 9.55 1.60 5.87
CA ARG A 70 9.25 1.49 4.43
C ARG A 70 7.79 1.10 4.22
N ASP A 71 7.35 0.07 4.91
CA ASP A 71 5.98 -0.47 4.77
C ASP A 71 4.94 0.57 5.21
N LEU A 72 5.17 1.25 6.33
CA LEU A 72 4.36 2.37 6.82
C LEU A 72 4.19 3.45 5.75
N VAL A 73 5.27 3.87 5.10
CA VAL A 73 5.20 4.89 4.05
C VAL A 73 4.42 4.39 2.85
N LEU A 74 4.67 3.16 2.41
CA LEU A 74 3.94 2.57 1.29
C LEU A 74 2.43 2.47 1.58
N ASP A 75 2.06 2.08 2.79
CA ASP A 75 0.67 1.98 3.23
C ASP A 75 0.01 3.36 3.28
N ALA A 76 0.63 4.32 3.96
CA ALA A 76 0.09 5.68 4.08
C ALA A 76 -0.11 6.35 2.72
N LEU A 77 0.87 6.22 1.81
CA LEU A 77 0.77 6.79 0.45
C LEU A 77 -0.27 6.05 -0.41
N SER A 78 -0.36 4.72 -0.28
CA SER A 78 -1.32 3.89 -1.00
C SER A 78 -2.75 4.20 -0.59
N ASP A 79 -2.97 4.34 0.72
CA ASP A 79 -4.27 4.67 1.27
C ASP A 79 -4.73 6.06 0.85
N ALA A 80 -3.89 7.07 1.08
CA ALA A 80 -4.21 8.46 0.74
C ALA A 80 -4.41 8.64 -0.77
N GLY A 81 -3.53 8.04 -1.58
CA GLY A 81 -3.47 8.30 -3.02
C GLY A 81 -4.32 7.40 -3.90
N THR A 82 -4.78 6.25 -3.40
CA THR A 82 -5.57 5.30 -4.21
C THR A 82 -6.72 4.67 -3.44
N VAL A 83 -6.47 4.04 -2.29
CA VAL A 83 -7.47 3.19 -1.63
C VAL A 83 -8.64 4.03 -1.08
N ALA A 84 -8.38 5.10 -0.34
CA ALA A 84 -9.42 5.92 0.26
C ALA A 84 -10.34 6.60 -0.79
N PRO A 85 -9.80 7.25 -1.85
CA PRO A 85 -10.64 7.77 -2.93
C PRO A 85 -11.47 6.70 -3.65
N LEU A 86 -10.90 5.50 -3.84
CA LEU A 86 -11.61 4.40 -4.50
C LEU A 86 -12.72 3.83 -3.62
N ILE A 87 -12.50 3.67 -2.32
CA ILE A 87 -13.54 3.24 -1.37
C ILE A 87 -14.69 4.25 -1.35
N LEU A 88 -14.39 5.55 -1.29
CA LEU A 88 -15.41 6.60 -1.36
C LEU A 88 -16.21 6.52 -2.68
N THR A 89 -15.52 6.31 -3.80
CA THR A 89 -16.16 6.15 -5.11
C THR A 89 -17.02 4.89 -5.15
N ALA A 90 -16.54 3.78 -4.60
CA ALA A 90 -17.26 2.51 -4.56
C ALA A 90 -18.52 2.62 -3.70
N ASP A 91 -18.46 3.31 -2.55
CA ASP A 91 -19.62 3.58 -1.71
C ASP A 91 -20.68 4.39 -2.47
N LEU A 92 -20.30 5.54 -3.05
CA LEU A 92 -21.21 6.38 -3.83
C LEU A 92 -21.84 5.62 -5.01
N HIS A 93 -21.04 4.84 -5.73
CA HIS A 93 -21.53 4.05 -6.85
C HIS A 93 -22.44 2.90 -6.40
N SER A 94 -22.16 2.27 -5.25
CA SER A 94 -22.97 1.15 -4.74
C SER A 94 -24.40 1.56 -4.41
N ARG A 95 -24.60 2.81 -3.97
CA ARG A 95 -25.93 3.40 -3.70
C ARG A 95 -26.76 3.55 -4.98
N ALA A 96 -26.12 3.85 -6.11
CA ALA A 96 -26.78 3.98 -7.40
C ALA A 96 -26.92 2.63 -8.15
N ASN A 97 -26.01 1.69 -7.88
CA ASN A 97 -25.96 0.40 -8.56
C ASN A 97 -25.66 -0.75 -7.56
N PRO A 98 -26.67 -1.58 -7.24
CA PRO A 98 -26.50 -2.71 -6.32
C PRO A 98 -25.57 -3.80 -6.86
N LYS A 99 -25.22 -3.78 -8.16
CA LYS A 99 -24.23 -4.70 -8.76
C LYS A 99 -22.83 -4.10 -8.74
N SER A 100 -22.40 -3.65 -7.55
CA SER A 100 -21.06 -3.11 -7.33
C SER A 100 -20.18 -4.15 -6.65
N TYR A 101 -18.99 -4.38 -7.19
CA TYR A 101 -18.04 -5.37 -6.71
C TYR A 101 -16.67 -4.73 -6.52
N MET A 102 -16.01 -5.03 -5.40
CA MET A 102 -14.66 -4.62 -5.04
C MET A 102 -13.79 -5.87 -4.89
N TYR A 103 -12.53 -5.82 -5.32
CA TYR A 103 -11.55 -6.88 -5.07
C TYR A 103 -10.23 -6.30 -4.56
N VAL A 104 -9.51 -7.10 -3.78
CA VAL A 104 -8.10 -6.88 -3.45
C VAL A 104 -7.31 -7.97 -4.14
N PHE A 105 -6.34 -7.57 -4.94
CA PHE A 105 -5.45 -8.48 -5.62
C PHE A 105 -4.20 -8.70 -4.79
N SER A 106 -4.01 -9.93 -4.31
CA SER A 106 -2.76 -10.40 -3.74
C SER A 106 -2.18 -11.51 -4.60
N HIS A 107 -0.86 -11.58 -4.67
CA HIS A 107 -0.12 -12.63 -5.32
C HIS A 107 0.84 -13.28 -4.34
N PRO A 108 0.88 -14.63 -4.28
CA PRO A 108 1.88 -15.32 -3.49
C PRO A 108 3.28 -14.90 -3.92
N LYS A 109 4.09 -14.48 -2.94
CA LYS A 109 5.48 -14.09 -3.13
C LYS A 109 6.21 -15.23 -3.85
N ALA A 110 6.94 -14.93 -4.93
CA ALA A 110 7.86 -15.89 -5.52
C ALA A 110 9.02 -16.10 -4.52
N THR A 111 8.94 -17.13 -3.69
CA THR A 111 10.10 -17.60 -2.90
C THR A 111 11.10 -18.21 -3.87
N GLN A 112 12.00 -17.38 -4.40
CA GLN A 112 13.17 -17.89 -5.12
C GLN A 112 14.24 -18.20 -4.08
N ASP A 113 14.26 -19.44 -3.59
CA ASP A 113 15.35 -19.99 -2.78
C ASP A 113 16.61 -20.09 -3.63
N TYR A 114 17.35 -18.99 -3.75
CA TYR A 114 18.75 -19.02 -4.14
C TYR A 114 19.53 -18.32 -3.03
N SER A 115 20.33 -19.10 -2.28
CA SER A 115 21.36 -18.68 -1.31
C SER A 115 21.00 -18.50 0.17
N GLY A 116 19.80 -18.87 0.63
CA GLY A 116 19.50 -18.89 2.08
C GLY A 116 19.34 -17.51 2.73
N VAL A 117 19.31 -16.45 1.91
CA VAL A 117 18.78 -15.15 2.27
C VAL A 117 17.37 -15.10 1.73
N SER A 118 16.36 -15.22 2.59
CA SER A 118 14.97 -14.97 2.22
C SER A 118 14.82 -13.48 1.91
N THR A 119 15.05 -13.10 0.66
CA THR A 119 14.61 -11.80 0.13
C THR A 119 13.10 -11.81 0.11
N PHE A 120 12.49 -11.16 1.10
CA PHE A 120 11.06 -10.86 1.08
C PHE A 120 10.78 -9.96 -0.11
N PHE A 121 10.21 -10.51 -1.17
CA PHE A 121 9.60 -9.69 -2.21
C PHE A 121 8.43 -8.90 -1.61
N LEU A 122 8.34 -7.66 -2.04
CA LEU A 122 7.33 -6.70 -1.66
C LEU A 122 5.94 -7.17 -2.11
N ASP A 123 4.91 -6.62 -1.50
CA ASP A 123 3.54 -7.02 -1.79
C ASP A 123 3.13 -6.67 -3.22
N SER A 124 2.03 -7.25 -3.68
CA SER A 124 1.55 -7.10 -5.05
C SER A 124 1.41 -5.63 -5.42
N ASN A 125 1.82 -5.24 -6.63
CA ASN A 125 1.78 -3.85 -7.09
C ASN A 125 1.01 -3.71 -8.42
N PRO A 126 0.57 -2.50 -8.81
CA PRO A 126 -0.30 -2.31 -9.97
C PRO A 126 0.29 -2.79 -11.30
N SER A 127 1.63 -2.76 -11.45
CA SER A 127 2.29 -3.23 -12.67
C SER A 127 2.18 -4.74 -12.88
N GLU A 128 2.14 -5.51 -11.78
CA GLU A 128 1.97 -6.97 -11.82
C GLU A 128 0.54 -7.37 -12.19
N ILE A 129 -0.47 -6.64 -11.70
CA ILE A 129 -1.85 -6.82 -12.17
C ILE A 129 -1.92 -6.61 -13.67
N MET A 130 -1.34 -5.51 -14.17
CA MET A 130 -1.46 -5.15 -15.58
C MET A 130 -0.88 -6.25 -16.46
N MET A 131 0.29 -6.80 -16.11
CA MET A 131 0.87 -7.95 -16.80
C MET A 131 -0.02 -9.20 -16.77
N LYS A 132 -0.73 -9.45 -15.67
CA LYS A 132 -1.62 -10.63 -15.54
C LYS A 132 -2.98 -10.45 -16.21
N ILE A 133 -3.57 -9.26 -16.18
CA ILE A 133 -4.81 -8.95 -16.89
C ILE A 133 -4.56 -9.01 -18.40
N LEU A 134 -3.45 -8.42 -18.86
CA LEU A 134 -3.06 -8.47 -20.27
C LEU A 134 -2.59 -9.87 -20.70
N GLY A 135 -2.14 -10.70 -19.76
CA GLY A 135 -1.60 -12.05 -20.02
C GLY A 135 -2.52 -13.24 -19.71
N SER A 136 -3.63 -13.09 -18.98
CA SER A 136 -4.50 -14.22 -18.59
C SER A 136 -5.92 -13.81 -18.17
N TYR A 137 -6.90 -14.32 -18.91
CA TYR A 137 -8.33 -14.22 -18.60
C TYR A 137 -8.71 -15.04 -17.36
N ARG A 138 -9.00 -14.38 -16.21
CA ARG A 138 -10.06 -14.74 -15.21
C ARG A 138 -9.75 -14.15 -13.83
N ILE A 139 -10.62 -13.29 -13.32
CA ILE A 139 -10.90 -13.19 -11.88
C ILE A 139 -12.41 -13.02 -11.68
N LEU A 140 -13.03 -13.96 -10.96
CA LEU A 140 -14.38 -13.87 -10.41
C LEU A 140 -14.29 -14.18 -8.91
N ALA A 141 -14.64 -13.24 -8.06
CA ALA A 141 -14.96 -13.49 -6.66
C ALA A 141 -16.16 -12.65 -6.24
N ARG A 142 -17.15 -13.31 -5.62
CA ARG A 142 -18.39 -12.73 -5.10
C ARG A 142 -18.22 -12.54 -3.60
N LEU A 143 -18.42 -11.33 -3.08
CA LEU A 143 -18.43 -11.07 -1.65
C LEU A 143 -19.75 -11.57 -1.01
N PRO A 144 -19.72 -11.99 0.27
CA PRO A 144 -20.90 -12.50 0.96
C PRO A 144 -21.85 -11.37 1.36
N ASP A 145 -23.15 -11.69 1.35
CA ASP A 145 -24.22 -10.78 1.75
C ASP A 145 -24.11 -10.47 3.26
N PHE A 146 -23.96 -9.20 3.63
CA PHE A 146 -24.14 -8.76 5.01
C PHE A 146 -25.63 -8.82 5.37
N LYS A 147 -25.96 -9.61 6.39
CA LYS A 147 -27.31 -9.68 7.00
C LYS A 147 -27.44 -8.67 8.12
#